data_AF-A0A832C790-F1
#
_entry.id   AF-A0A832C790-F1
#
_cell.length_a   1.000
_cell.length_b   1.000
_cell.length_c   1.000
_cell.angle_alpha   90.00
_cell.angle_beta   90.00
_cell.angle_gamma   90.00
#
_symmetry.space_group_name_H-M   'P 1'
#
loop_
_entity.id
_entity.type
_entity.pdbx_description
1 polymer ?
#
loop_
_entity_poly.entity_id
_entity_poly.type
_entity_poly.pdbx_seq_one_letter_code
_entity_poly.pdbx_strand_id
1 'polypeptide(L)'
;MYNSEFSYNLLHILKESMRQNISKSIPGLLEILNMHCMLRYNKDFYTLFLESPCEAYKSILNLYKDENITSLIFKLLLKSITIDDANINILLTYIRNCKDKEFLETIHKLVYR
;
A
#
# COMPACT_ATOMS: atom_id res chain seq x y z
N MET A 1 -5.40 24.36 -6.41
CA MET A 1 -6.13 23.36 -7.21
C MET A 1 -5.09 22.35 -7.69
N TYR A 2 -5.00 21.17 -7.06
CA TYR A 2 -4.09 20.12 -7.51
C TYR A 2 -4.66 19.49 -8.77
N ASN A 3 -3.87 19.46 -9.86
CA ASN A 3 -4.26 18.90 -11.15
C ASN A 3 -4.69 17.44 -10.98
N SER A 4 -6.00 17.18 -11.09
CA SER A 4 -6.65 15.88 -10.90
C SER A 4 -6.14 14.81 -11.88
N GLU A 5 -5.69 15.21 -13.06
CA GLU A 5 -5.20 14.31 -14.11
C GLU A 5 -3.78 13.76 -13.82
N PHE A 6 -2.92 14.57 -13.20
CA PHE A 6 -1.57 14.17 -12.80
C PHE A 6 -1.61 13.18 -11.63
N SER A 7 -2.53 13.39 -10.69
CA SER A 7 -2.81 12.46 -9.58
C SER A 7 -3.26 11.09 -10.09
N TYR A 8 -4.17 11.05 -11.09
CA TYR A 8 -4.75 9.81 -11.61
C TYR A 8 -3.74 8.94 -12.37
N ASN A 9 -2.95 9.55 -13.27
CA ASN A 9 -1.93 8.81 -14.04
C ASN A 9 -0.86 8.20 -13.13
N LEU A 10 -0.47 8.90 -12.07
CA LEU A 10 0.53 8.39 -11.15
C LEU A 10 -0.02 7.30 -10.22
N LEU A 11 -1.27 7.44 -9.77
CA LEU A 11 -2.00 6.38 -9.09
C LEU A 11 -1.99 5.10 -9.94
N HIS A 12 -2.27 5.23 -11.23
CA HIS A 12 -2.22 4.11 -12.17
C HIS A 12 -0.82 3.51 -12.28
N ILE A 13 0.24 4.33 -12.38
CA ILE A 13 1.64 3.84 -12.43
C ILE A 13 2.01 3.08 -11.15
N LEU A 14 1.65 3.60 -9.97
CA LEU A 14 1.93 2.94 -8.70
C LEU A 14 1.18 1.62 -8.57
N LYS A 15 -0.12 1.61 -8.93
CA LYS A 15 -0.92 0.38 -8.98
C LYS A 15 -0.29 -0.65 -9.90
N GLU A 16 0.13 -0.26 -11.09
CA GLU A 16 0.75 -1.17 -12.06
C GLU A 16 2.11 -1.69 -11.59
N SER A 17 2.96 -0.85 -11.02
CA SER A 17 4.26 -1.27 -10.47
C SER A 17 4.09 -2.27 -9.32
N MET A 18 3.15 -2.00 -8.40
CA MET A 18 2.81 -2.93 -7.33
C MET A 18 2.26 -4.24 -7.89
N ARG A 19 1.36 -4.16 -8.88
CA ARG A 19 0.76 -5.34 -9.52
C ARG A 19 1.82 -6.26 -10.13
N GLN A 20 2.71 -5.70 -10.94
CA GLN A 20 3.73 -6.48 -11.64
C GLN A 20 4.74 -7.11 -10.69
N ASN A 21 5.21 -6.37 -9.68
CA ASN A 21 6.25 -6.85 -8.77
C ASN A 21 5.71 -7.86 -7.75
N ILE A 22 4.50 -7.66 -7.24
CA ILE A 22 3.91 -8.61 -6.28
C ILE A 22 3.46 -9.87 -6.99
N SER A 23 2.84 -9.79 -8.17
CA SER A 23 2.40 -10.99 -8.90
C SER A 23 3.56 -11.91 -9.28
N LYS A 24 4.77 -11.36 -9.49
CA LYS A 24 6.00 -12.14 -9.67
C LYS A 24 6.49 -12.81 -8.38
N SER A 25 6.33 -12.13 -7.25
CA SER A 25 6.88 -12.59 -5.95
C SER A 25 5.94 -13.58 -5.26
N ILE A 26 4.65 -13.27 -5.25
CA ILE A 26 3.58 -14.05 -4.61
C ILE A 26 2.35 -14.01 -5.52
N PRO A 27 2.23 -14.94 -6.48
CA PRO A 27 1.06 -15.03 -7.35
C PRO A 27 -0.23 -15.16 -6.54
N GLY A 28 -1.28 -14.43 -6.91
CA GLY A 28 -2.58 -14.50 -6.25
C GLY A 28 -2.74 -13.64 -5.00
N LEU A 29 -1.66 -13.09 -4.42
CA LEU A 29 -1.74 -12.28 -3.20
C LEU A 29 -2.63 -11.05 -3.41
N LEU A 30 -2.48 -10.36 -4.53
CA LEU A 30 -3.24 -9.15 -4.82
C LEU A 30 -4.71 -9.43 -5.07
N GLU A 31 -5.03 -10.53 -5.75
CA GLU A 31 -6.40 -10.98 -5.94
C GLU A 31 -7.08 -11.25 -4.59
N ILE A 32 -6.37 -11.92 -3.67
CA ILE A 32 -6.88 -12.19 -2.32
C ILE A 32 -7.13 -10.87 -1.56
N LEU A 33 -6.15 -9.96 -1.57
CA LEU A 33 -6.28 -8.67 -0.90
C LEU A 33 -7.41 -7.82 -1.50
N ASN A 34 -7.53 -7.80 -2.82
CA ASN A 34 -8.59 -7.10 -3.53
C ASN A 34 -9.96 -7.69 -3.19
N MET A 35 -10.12 -9.02 -3.21
CA MET A 35 -11.38 -9.65 -2.82
C MET A 35 -11.75 -9.30 -1.37
N HIS A 36 -10.79 -9.37 -0.45
CA HIS A 36 -11.02 -9.02 0.95
C HIS A 36 -11.44 -7.56 1.12
N CYS A 37 -10.74 -6.62 0.48
CA CYS A 37 -11.05 -5.20 0.57
C CYS A 37 -12.35 -4.82 -0.14
N MET A 38 -12.65 -5.45 -1.28
CA MET A 38 -13.91 -5.23 -1.99
C MET A 38 -15.10 -5.66 -1.13
N LEU A 39 -15.03 -6.83 -0.49
CA LEU A 39 -16.10 -7.33 0.38
C LEU A 39 -16.35 -6.45 1.60
N ARG A 40 -15.30 -5.84 2.16
CA ARG A 40 -15.39 -5.11 3.43
C ARG A 40 -15.54 -3.60 3.28
N TYR A 41 -14.91 -3.01 2.27
CA TYR A 41 -14.81 -1.56 2.08
C TYR A 41 -15.38 -1.08 0.75
N ASN A 42 -15.82 -2.00 -0.13
CA ASN A 42 -16.28 -1.72 -1.49
C ASN A 42 -15.22 -0.95 -2.32
N LYS A 43 -13.95 -1.26 -2.09
CA LYS A 43 -12.78 -0.65 -2.75
C LYS A 43 -11.71 -1.70 -3.03
N ASP A 44 -10.98 -1.55 -4.13
CA ASP A 44 -9.78 -2.35 -4.37
C ASP A 44 -8.69 -2.01 -3.34
N PHE A 45 -7.81 -2.97 -3.08
CA PHE A 45 -6.78 -2.86 -2.04
C PHE A 45 -5.89 -1.64 -2.26
N TYR A 46 -5.55 -1.31 -3.51
CA TYR A 46 -4.69 -0.16 -3.79
C TYR A 46 -5.35 1.18 -3.51
N THR A 47 -6.63 1.32 -3.87
CA THR A 47 -7.39 2.51 -3.51
C THR A 47 -7.45 2.65 -1.99
N LEU A 48 -7.72 1.57 -1.26
CA LEU A 48 -7.70 1.59 0.20
C LEU A 48 -6.32 1.95 0.75
N PHE A 49 -5.25 1.39 0.18
CA PHE A 49 -3.87 1.66 0.59
C PHE A 49 -3.48 3.13 0.42
N LEU A 50 -3.97 3.82 -0.60
CA LEU A 50 -3.64 5.21 -0.88
C LEU A 50 -4.58 6.22 -0.19
N GLU A 51 -5.79 5.80 0.18
CA GLU A 51 -6.75 6.67 0.87
C GLU A 51 -6.69 6.51 2.40
N SER A 52 -6.58 5.26 2.88
CA SER A 52 -6.44 4.94 4.30
C SER A 52 -5.47 3.77 4.50
N PRO A 53 -4.15 4.07 4.48
CA PRO A 53 -3.10 3.09 4.69
C PRO A 53 -3.30 2.22 5.96
N CYS A 54 -3.70 2.80 7.10
CA CYS A 54 -3.96 2.08 8.34
C CYS A 54 -5.08 1.04 8.18
N GLU A 55 -6.16 1.36 7.47
CA GLU A 55 -7.23 0.40 7.19
C GLU A 55 -6.79 -0.69 6.22
N ALA A 56 -5.94 -0.38 5.24
CA ALA A 56 -5.31 -1.39 4.39
C ALA A 56 -4.41 -2.34 5.21
N TYR A 57 -3.64 -1.82 6.16
CA TYR A 57 -2.80 -2.62 7.06
C TYR A 57 -3.64 -3.51 7.96
N LYS A 58 -4.67 -2.96 8.60
CA LYS A 58 -5.62 -3.73 9.42
C LYS A 58 -6.34 -4.78 8.59
N SER A 59 -6.63 -4.53 7.31
CA SER A 59 -7.25 -5.51 6.42
C SER A 59 -6.36 -6.74 6.24
N ILE A 60 -5.07 -6.53 5.96
CA ILE A 60 -4.09 -7.61 5.86
C ILE A 60 -3.95 -8.34 7.21
N LEU A 61 -3.85 -7.58 8.31
CA LEU A 61 -3.74 -8.16 9.66
C LEU A 61 -4.96 -9.01 10.02
N ASN A 62 -6.16 -8.58 9.66
CA ASN A 62 -7.38 -9.34 9.92
C ASN A 62 -7.46 -10.62 9.07
N LEU A 63 -6.94 -10.58 7.84
CA LEU A 63 -6.92 -11.71 6.93
C LEU A 63 -5.92 -12.79 7.40
N TYR A 64 -4.69 -12.40 7.72
CA TYR A 64 -3.62 -13.34 8.05
C TYR A 64 -3.46 -13.61 9.56
N LYS A 65 -4.03 -12.74 10.41
CA LYS A 65 -3.93 -12.79 11.87
C LYS A 65 -2.51 -12.87 12.41
N ASP A 66 -1.55 -12.33 11.65
CA ASP A 66 -0.12 -12.35 11.98
C ASP A 66 0.51 -11.01 11.60
N GLU A 67 1.10 -10.33 12.59
CA GLU A 67 1.71 -9.01 12.42
C GLU A 67 3.00 -9.06 11.59
N ASN A 68 3.77 -10.13 11.69
CA ASN A 68 5.01 -10.30 10.93
C ASN A 68 4.70 -10.51 9.45
N ILE A 69 3.71 -11.36 9.14
CA ILE A 69 3.23 -11.56 7.76
C ILE A 69 2.66 -10.26 7.21
N THR A 70 1.86 -9.54 8.00
CA THR A 70 1.29 -8.24 7.62
C THR A 70 2.37 -7.24 7.26
N SER A 71 3.37 -7.11 8.14
CA SER A 71 4.51 -6.21 7.95
C SER A 71 5.34 -6.59 6.72
N LEU A 72 5.52 -7.89 6.47
CA LEU A 72 6.23 -8.41 5.30
C LEU A 72 5.49 -8.05 4.00
N ILE A 73 4.17 -8.27 3.95
CA ILE A 73 3.34 -7.92 2.79
C ILE A 73 3.40 -6.42 2.52
N PHE A 74 3.25 -5.59 3.56
CA PHE A 74 3.37 -4.14 3.43
C PHE A 74 4.76 -3.72 2.95
N LYS A 75 5.81 -4.37 3.46
CA LYS A 75 7.19 -4.15 3.00
C LYS A 75 7.38 -4.50 1.53
N LEU A 76 6.79 -5.61 1.05
CA LEU A 76 6.83 -5.98 -0.37
C LEU A 76 6.10 -4.95 -1.24
N LEU A 77 4.94 -4.45 -0.80
CA LEU A 77 4.21 -3.37 -1.46
C LEU A 77 5.06 -2.10 -1.56
N LEU A 78 5.72 -1.68 -0.48
CA LEU A 78 6.58 -0.50 -0.49
C LEU A 78 7.84 -0.67 -1.35
N LYS A 79 8.47 -1.85 -1.33
CA LYS A 79 9.61 -2.16 -2.20
C LYS A 79 9.24 -2.12 -3.68
N SER A 80 8.01 -2.50 -4.02
CA SER A 80 7.53 -2.49 -5.41
C SER A 80 7.38 -1.10 -6.02
N ILE A 81 7.46 -0.04 -5.20
CA ILE A 81 7.49 1.37 -5.63
C ILE A 81 8.85 2.02 -5.31
N THR A 82 9.92 1.22 -5.30
CA THR A 82 11.33 1.65 -5.18
C THR A 82 11.70 2.39 -3.89
N ILE A 83 10.97 2.16 -2.81
CA ILE A 83 11.32 2.72 -1.50
C ILE A 83 12.41 1.86 -0.84
N ASP A 84 13.45 2.52 -0.32
CA ASP A 84 14.55 1.86 0.39
C ASP A 84 14.16 1.33 1.77
N ASP A 85 14.98 0.41 2.31
CA ASP A 85 14.70 -0.25 3.59
C ASP A 85 14.67 0.72 4.80
N ALA A 86 15.39 1.85 4.75
CA ALA A 86 15.38 2.83 5.83
C ALA A 86 14.03 3.55 5.90
N ASN A 87 13.54 4.00 4.75
CA ASN A 87 12.23 4.65 4.62
C ASN A 87 11.07 3.69 4.86
N ILE A 88 11.20 2.41 4.47
CA ILE A 88 10.19 1.39 4.75
C ILE A 88 9.94 1.25 6.25
N ASN A 89 10.98 1.20 7.08
CA ASN A 89 10.81 1.05 8.52
C ASN A 89 10.09 2.25 9.15
N ILE A 90 10.35 3.46 8.64
CA ILE A 90 9.65 4.68 9.05
C ILE A 90 8.15 4.58 8.67
N LEU A 91 7.87 4.21 7.42
CA LEU A 91 6.50 4.04 6.92
C LEU A 91 5.72 2.95 7.68
N LEU A 92 6.37 1.83 8.02
CA LEU A 92 5.79 0.79 8.89
C LEU A 92 5.56 1.30 10.32
N THR A 93 6.35 2.25 10.80
CA THR A 93 6.09 2.87 12.10
C THR A 93 4.86 3.77 12.04
N TYR A 94 4.68 4.53 10.96
CA TYR A 94 3.48 5.35 10.76
C TYR A 94 2.22 4.51 10.63
N ILE A 95 2.26 3.42 9.84
CA ILE A 95 1.11 2.55 9.61
C ILE A 95 0.60 1.90 10.90
N ARG A 96 1.52 1.39 11.73
CA ARG A 96 1.19 0.71 13.01
C ARG A 96 0.57 1.67 14.03
N ASN A 97 0.97 2.93 13.97
CA ASN A 97 0.41 3.98 14.82
C ASN A 97 -0.76 4.73 14.16
N CYS A 98 -1.27 4.23 13.02
CA CYS A 98 -2.35 4.83 12.23
C CYS A 98 -2.14 6.32 11.92
N LYS A 99 -0.89 6.68 11.60
CA LYS A 99 -0.48 8.00 11.13
C LYS A 99 -0.59 8.08 9.60
N ASP A 100 -1.82 7.96 9.10
CA ASP A 100 -2.11 7.89 7.65
C ASP A 100 -1.61 9.13 6.90
N LYS A 101 -1.74 10.32 7.50
CA LYS A 101 -1.29 11.57 6.89
C LYS A 101 0.23 11.58 6.70
N GLU A 102 0.99 11.29 7.75
CA GLU A 102 2.45 11.26 7.70
C GLU A 102 2.95 10.16 6.75
N PHE A 103 2.25 9.03 6.69
CA PHE A 103 2.54 7.97 5.73
C PHE A 103 2.41 8.47 4.29
N LEU A 104 1.25 9.05 3.93
CA LEU A 104 0.98 9.52 2.58
C LEU A 104 1.90 10.67 2.17
N GLU A 105 2.15 11.62 3.07
CA GLU A 105 3.10 12.71 2.83
C GLU A 105 4.52 12.19 2.57
N THR A 106 4.93 11.14 3.29
CA THR A 106 6.25 10.52 3.11
C THR A 106 6.34 9.76 1.80
N ILE A 107 5.33 8.96 1.45
CA ILE A 107 5.22 8.31 0.13
C ILE A 107 5.33 9.38 -0.97
N HIS A 108 4.59 10.47 -0.84
CA HIS A 108 4.61 11.55 -1.83
C HIS A 108 6.01 12.17 -1.97
N LYS A 109 6.72 12.44 -0.87
CA LYS A 109 8.09 12.97 -0.93
C LYS A 109 9.11 12.02 -1.55
N LEU A 110 8.92 10.71 -1.37
CA LEU A 110 9.87 9.69 -1.82
C LEU A 110 9.67 9.31 -3.29
N VAL A 111 8.42 9.25 -3.73
CA VAL A 111 8.05 8.86 -5.10
C VAL A 111 8.07 10.06 -6.06
N TYR A 112 7.77 11.27 -5.58
CA TYR A 112 7.56 12.47 -6.41
C TYR A 112 8.76 13.44 -6.33
N ARG A 113 9.99 12.93 -6.21
CA ARG A 113 11.21 13.74 -6.26
C ARG A 113 11.41 14.39 -7.62
#